data_AF-A0A2W4VL72-F1
#
_entry.id   AF-A0A2W4VL72-F1
#
_cell.length_a   1.000
_cell.length_b   1.000
_cell.length_c   1.000
_cell.angle_alpha   90.00
_cell.angle_beta   90.00
_cell.angle_gamma   90.00
#
_symmetry.space_group_name_H-M   'P 1'
#
loop_
_entity.id
_entity.type
_entity.pdbx_description
1 polymer ?
#
loop_
_entity_poly.entity_id
_entity_poly.type
_entity_poly.pdbx_seq_one_letter_code
_entity_poly.pdbx_strand_id
1 'polypeptide(L)' 'MIQPSSSSDLNQPAKSDLRRRLISARQSIPPQLWRQKSDRICAHLLNWSYFQQCRVILAYTSFRQEPDLSPLTTHH' A
#
# COMPACT_ATOMS: atom_id res chain seq x y z
N MET A 1 -37.92 -17.15 14.48
CA MET A 1 -37.36 -15.95 13.82
C MET A 1 -35.84 -16.07 13.79
N ILE A 2 -35.24 -16.37 12.63
CA ILE A 2 -33.79 -16.30 12.45
C ILE A 2 -33.55 -15.60 11.10
N GLN A 3 -32.99 -14.40 11.14
CA GLN A 3 -32.28 -13.75 10.04
C GLN A 3 -31.17 -12.85 10.62
N PRO A 4 -30.08 -12.55 9.90
CA PRO A 4 -29.56 -13.19 8.68
C PRO A 4 -28.13 -13.72 8.86
N SER A 5 -27.79 -14.79 8.14
CA SER A 5 -26.41 -15.20 7.89
C SER A 5 -25.75 -14.16 6.97
N SER A 6 -24.82 -13.37 7.51
CA SER A 6 -24.08 -12.38 6.74
C SER A 6 -23.13 -13.06 5.76
N SER A 7 -23.26 -12.71 4.48
CA SER A 7 -22.39 -13.09 3.36
C SER A 7 -20.91 -12.73 3.53
N SER A 8 -20.52 -12.12 4.66
CA SER A 8 -19.18 -11.74 5.06
C SER A 8 -18.27 -12.93 5.39
N ASP A 9 -18.80 -14.00 5.99
CA ASP A 9 -17.97 -15.08 6.55
C ASP A 9 -17.41 -16.04 5.50
N LEU A 10 -18.15 -16.28 4.41
CA LEU A 10 -17.65 -17.04 3.27
C LEU A 10 -16.53 -16.30 2.52
N ASN A 11 -16.47 -14.97 2.65
CA ASN A 11 -15.51 -14.12 1.95
C ASN A 11 -14.20 -13.94 2.73
N GLN A 12 -14.16 -14.30 4.01
CA GLN A 12 -12.95 -14.22 4.84
C GLN A 12 -11.82 -15.15 4.37
N PRO A 13 -12.03 -16.46 4.12
CA PRO A 13 -10.96 -17.35 3.68
C PRO A 13 -10.40 -16.95 2.31
N ALA A 14 -11.26 -16.53 1.39
CA ALA A 14 -10.85 -16.02 0.08
C ALA A 14 -9.96 -14.77 0.18
N LYS A 15 -10.29 -13.85 1.11
CA LYS A 15 -9.47 -12.65 1.40
C LYS A 15 -8.13 -13.00 2.03
N SER A 16 -8.06 -13.97 2.96
CA SER A 16 -6.79 -14.38 3.56
C SER A 16 -5.85 -15.01 2.54
N ASP A 17 -6.37 -15.85 1.66
CA ASP A 17 -5.57 -16.50 0.62
C ASP A 17 -5.09 -15.51 -0.44
N LEU A 18 -5.95 -14.57 -0.84
CA LEU A 18 -5.55 -13.48 -1.71
C LEU A 18 -4.47 -12.61 -1.06
N ARG A 19 -4.64 -12.24 0.22
CA ARG A 19 -3.64 -11.45 0.97
C ARG A 19 -2.29 -12.16 1.01
N ARG A 20 -2.27 -13.47 1.31
CA ARG A 20 -1.03 -14.26 1.35
C ARG A 20 -0.31 -14.26 0.00
N ARG A 21 -1.07 -14.50 -1.09
CA ARG A 21 -0.52 -14.48 -2.46
C ARG A 21 0.07 -13.13 -2.83
N LEU A 22 -0.64 -12.03 -2.56
CA LEU A 22 -0.18 -10.68 -2.89
C LEU A 22 1.04 -10.25 -2.06
N ILE A 23 1.08 -10.59 -0.77
CA ILE A 23 2.25 -10.30 0.08
C ILE A 23 3.47 -11.07 -0.41
N SER A 24 3.31 -12.36 -0.73
CA SER A 24 4.40 -13.19 -1.27
C SER A 24 4.92 -12.63 -2.61
N ALA A 25 4.00 -12.27 -3.53
CA ALA A 25 4.36 -11.67 -4.80
C ALA A 25 5.03 -10.29 -4.67
N ARG A 26 4.68 -9.51 -3.64
CA ARG A 26 5.36 -8.24 -3.36
C ARG A 26 6.78 -8.47 -2.84
N GLN A 27 6.94 -9.41 -1.91
CA GLN A 27 8.23 -9.73 -1.29
C GLN A 27 9.23 -10.39 -2.24
N SER A 28 8.75 -10.97 -3.36
CA SER A 28 9.62 -11.53 -4.39
C SER A 28 10.16 -10.49 -5.37
N ILE A 29 9.75 -9.23 -5.26
CA ILE A 29 10.28 -8.16 -6.12
C ILE A 29 11.75 -7.90 -5.75
N PRO A 30 12.68 -7.88 -6.72
CA PRO A 30 14.07 -7.56 -6.44
C PRO A 30 14.22 -6.18 -5.77
N PRO A 31 15.08 -6.03 -4.74
CA PRO A 31 15.19 -4.79 -3.98
C PRO A 31 15.46 -3.54 -4.84
N GLN A 32 16.28 -3.68 -5.89
CA GLN A 32 16.57 -2.56 -6.81
C GLN A 32 15.33 -2.12 -7.60
N LEU A 33 14.56 -3.09 -8.10
CA LEU A 33 13.32 -2.80 -8.83
C LEU A 33 12.23 -2.24 -7.90
N TRP A 34 12.14 -2.80 -6.70
CA TRP A 34 11.26 -2.29 -5.64
C TRP A 34 11.58 -0.82 -5.32
N ARG A 35 12.87 -0.50 -5.15
CA ARG A 35 13.33 0.87 -4.86
C ARG A 35 12.97 1.82 -5.99
N GLN A 36 13.32 1.46 -7.23
CA GLN A 36 13.01 2.28 -8.42
C GLN A 36 11.50 2.55 -8.55
N LYS A 37 10.65 1.56 -8.28
CA LYS A 37 9.20 1.74 -8.31
C LYS A 37 8.71 2.63 -7.18
N SER A 38 9.27 2.49 -5.98
CA SER A 38 8.95 3.35 -4.83
C SER A 38 9.30 4.81 -5.11
N ASP A 39 10.50 5.06 -5.65
CA ASP A 39 10.95 6.41 -6.01
C ASP A 39 10.03 7.04 -7.08
N ARG A 40 9.58 6.26 -8.07
CA ARG A 40 8.62 6.74 -9.08
C ARG A 40 7.25 7.09 -8.50
N ILE A 41 6.75 6.31 -7.53
CA ILE A 41 5.50 6.63 -6.83
C ILE A 41 5.66 7.94 -6.07
N CYS A 42 6.77 8.10 -5.34
CA CYS A 42 7.04 9.34 -4.61
C CYS A 42 7.15 10.54 -5.55
N ALA A 43 7.89 10.41 -6.65
CA ALA A 43 8.01 11.47 -7.65
C ALA A 43 6.65 11.85 -8.26
N HIS A 44 5.77 10.89 -8.51
CA HIS A 44 4.42 11.17 -8.99
C HIS A 44 3.60 11.93 -7.95
N LEU A 45 3.61 11.49 -6.68
CA LEU A 45 2.91 12.16 -5.60
C LEU A 45 3.40 13.60 -5.38
N LEU A 46 4.72 13.82 -5.38
CA LEU A 46 5.32 15.14 -5.24
C LEU A 46 4.95 16.09 -6.39
N ASN A 47 4.73 15.55 -7.60
CA ASN A 47 4.31 16.33 -8.77
C ASN A 47 2.79 16.48 -8.89
N TRP A 48 2.01 15.83 -8.04
CA TRP A 48 0.56 15.88 -8.10
C TRP A 48 0.03 17.15 -7.43
N SER A 49 -0.65 18.00 -8.20
CA SER A 49 -1.14 19.31 -7.73
C SER A 49 -2.02 19.22 -6.49
N TYR A 50 -2.88 18.21 -6.38
CA TYR A 50 -3.72 18.02 -5.21
C TYR A 50 -2.89 17.70 -3.96
N PHE A 51 -1.88 16.84 -4.09
CA PHE A 51 -0.97 16.49 -3.00
C PHE A 51 -0.18 17.71 -2.51
N GLN A 52 0.27 18.57 -3.43
CA GLN A 52 0.96 19.82 -3.08
C GLN A 52 0.09 20.83 -2.33
N GLN A 53 -1.24 20.75 -2.47
CA GLN A 53 -2.19 21.62 -1.77
C GLN A 53 -2.56 21.10 -0.37
N CYS A 54 -2.26 19.84 -0.05
CA CYS A 54 -2.57 19.25 1.25
C CYS A 54 -1.68 19.85 2.35
N ARG A 55 -2.30 20.30 3.44
CA ARG A 55 -1.58 20.85 4.61
C ARG A 55 -1.20 19.77 5.63
N VAL A 56 -1.93 18.66 5.64
CA VAL A 56 -1.73 17.53 6.54
C VAL A 56 -1.87 16.25 5.74
N ILE A 57 -0.86 15.39 5.80
CA ILE A 57 -0.82 14.11 5.10
C ILE A 57 -0.55 13.02 6.14
N LEU A 58 -1.42 12.02 6.19
CA LEU A 58 -1.19 10.82 6.99
C LEU A 58 -0.51 9.77 6.11
N ALA A 59 0.68 9.35 6.50
CA ALA A 59 1.43 8.30 5.83
C ALA A 59 1.75 7.15 6.79
N TYR A 60 2.01 5.98 6.23
CA TYR A 60 2.51 4.82 6.97
C TYR A 60 4.03 4.71 6.78
N THR A 61 4.71 4.08 7.74
CA THR A 61 6.10 3.66 7.59
C THR A 61 6.14 2.32 6.87
N SER A 62 6.88 2.26 5.77
CA SER A 62 6.89 1.10 4.89
C SER A 62 7.51 -0.13 5.56
N PHE A 63 6.83 -1.28 5.45
CA PHE A 63 7.36 -2.56 5.94
C PHE A 63 7.19 -3.66 4.89
N ARG A 64 7.98 -4.75 4.98
CA ARG A 64 7.87 -5.93 4.08
C ARG A 64 7.81 -5.60 2.57
N GLN A 65 8.70 -4.72 2.11
CA GLN A 65 8.77 -4.27 0.71
C GLN A 65 7.48 -3.61 0.20
N GLU A 66 6.71 -2.96 1.09
CA GLU A 66 5.75 -1.93 0.68
C GLU A 66 6.46 -0.76 -0.01
N PRO A 67 5.75 0.03 -0.84
CA PRO A 67 6.34 1.23 -1.43
C PRO A 67 7.02 2.09 -0.36
N ASP A 68 8.30 2.38 -0.54
CA ASP A 68 9.04 3.26 0.38
C ASP A 68 8.53 4.70 0.24
N LEU A 69 7.94 5.23 1.31
CA LEU A 69 7.41 6.59 1.37
C LEU A 69 8.36 7.56 2.10
N SER A 70 9.50 7.09 2.61
CA SER A 70 10.52 7.92 3.26
C SER A 70 10.94 9.15 2.44
N PRO A 71 11.00 9.10 1.08
CA PRO A 71 11.30 10.29 0.30
C PRO A 71 10.28 11.43 0.46
N LEU A 72 9.01 11.13 0.78
CA LEU A 72 7.98 12.15 0.97
C LEU A 72 8.17 12.95 2.26
N THR A 73 8.81 12.37 3.27
CA THR A 73 9.02 13.01 4.57
C THR A 73 10.31 13.82 4.65
N THR A 74 11.20 13.70 3.65
CA THR A 74 12.52 14.36 3.67
C THR A 74 12.46 15.82 3.20
N HIS A 75 11.32 16.27 2.67
CA HIS A 75 11.11 17.62 2.10
C HIS A 75 10.36 18.60 3.04
N HIS A 76 10.28 18.32 4.35
CA HIS A 76 9.70 19.24 5.34
C HIS A 76 10.71 20.21 5.91
#